data_AF-A0AAW1JFJ6-F1
#
_entry.id   AF-A0AAW1JFJ6-F1
#
_cell.length_a   1.000
_cell.length_b   1.000
_cell.length_c   1.000
_cell.angle_alpha   90.00
_cell.angle_beta   90.00
_cell.angle_gamma   90.00
#
_symmetry.space_group_name_H-M   'P 1'
#
loop_
_entity.id
_entity.type
_entity.pdbx_description
1 polymer ?
#
loop_
_entity_poly.entity_id
_entity_poly.type
_entity_poly.pdbx_seq_one_letter_code
_entity_poly.pdbx_strand_id
1 'polypeptide(L)'
;MNRINTPDTRRIYLQAKRKVKQICREKKRIYWETQLQIIENHIINKDIRNFYQEIKKNKTLGQRTNFYRSKGETLIGDIHGKLNRWVKYFRELLNPESGANEGLVMDFKLC
;
A
#
# COMPACT_ATOMS: atom_id res chain seq x y z
N MET A 1 -20.05 -5.67 22.65
CA MET A 1 -18.74 -5.91 23.32
C MET A 1 -18.03 -4.57 23.50
N ASN A 2 -18.02 -4.03 24.73
CA ASN A 2 -17.33 -2.78 25.04
C ASN A 2 -15.81 -3.02 25.03
N ARG A 3 -15.11 -2.51 24.01
CA ARG A 3 -13.64 -2.48 24.01
C ARG A 3 -13.21 -1.41 25.00
N ILE A 4 -12.71 -1.84 26.16
CA ILE A 4 -12.12 -0.95 27.15
C ILE A 4 -10.81 -0.40 26.55
N ASN A 5 -10.86 0.79 25.95
CA ASN A 5 -9.68 1.54 25.49
C ASN A 5 -8.95 2.15 26.69
N THR A 6 -8.43 1.31 27.57
CA THR A 6 -7.54 1.77 28.65
C THR A 6 -6.25 2.36 28.08
N PRO A 7 -5.69 3.43 28.68
CA PRO A 7 -4.42 4.02 28.24
C PRO A 7 -3.30 2.98 28.08
N ASP A 8 -3.29 1.96 28.92
CA ASP A 8 -2.32 0.86 28.88
C ASP A 8 -2.47 -0.05 27.66
N THR A 9 -3.69 -0.41 27.27
CA THR A 9 -3.92 -1.23 26.06
C THR A 9 -3.49 -0.48 24.80
N ARG A 10 -3.75 0.84 24.75
CA ARG A 10 -3.25 1.72 23.68
C ARG A 10 -1.72 1.77 23.66
N ARG A 11 -1.06 1.86 24.82
CA ARG A 11 0.41 1.88 24.94
C ARG A 11 1.03 0.58 24.42
N ILE A 12 0.49 -0.57 24.84
CA ILE A 12 0.93 -1.90 24.40
C ILE A 12 0.77 -2.03 22.88
N TYR A 13 -0.39 -1.64 22.33
CA TYR A 13 -0.64 -1.66 20.90
C TYR A 13 0.36 -0.80 20.12
N LEU A 14 0.63 0.43 20.57
CA LEU A 14 1.58 1.33 19.91
C LEU A 14 3.01 0.77 19.95
N GLN A 15 3.43 0.17 21.05
CA GLN A 15 4.73 -0.51 21.16
C GLN A 15 4.82 -1.70 20.21
N ALA A 16 3.80 -2.57 20.17
CA ALA A 16 3.74 -3.68 19.23
C ALA A 16 3.80 -3.20 17.77
N LYS A 17 3.04 -2.15 17.42
CA LYS A 17 3.06 -1.53 16.09
C LYS A 17 4.43 -0.98 15.71
N ARG A 18 5.15 -0.35 16.66
CA ARG A 18 6.52 0.14 16.44
C ARG A 18 7.48 -1.02 16.18
N LYS A 19 7.42 -2.09 16.99
CA LYS A 19 8.23 -3.31 16.80
C LYS A 19 7.98 -3.97 15.45
N VAL A 20 6.71 -4.15 15.06
CA VAL A 20 6.34 -4.70 13.74
C VAL A 20 6.92 -3.84 12.62
N LYS A 21 6.78 -2.52 12.68
CA LYS A 21 7.36 -1.61 11.68
C LYS A 21 8.89 -1.74 11.60
N GLN A 22 9.55 -1.87 12.74
CA GLN A 22 11.00 -2.07 12.79
C GLN A 22 11.39 -3.37 12.09
N ILE A 23 10.74 -4.49 12.43
CA ILE A 23 11.00 -5.80 11.81
C ILE A 23 10.72 -5.75 10.30
N CYS A 24 9.62 -5.12 9.86
CA CYS A 24 9.32 -5.00 8.44
C CYS A 24 10.39 -4.20 7.69
N ARG A 25 10.92 -3.12 8.29
CA ARG A 25 12.01 -2.32 7.71
C ARG A 25 13.31 -3.12 7.64
N GLU A 26 13.64 -3.84 8.70
CA GLU A 26 14.78 -4.75 8.78
C GLU A 26 14.74 -5.80 7.67
N LYS A 27 13.63 -6.56 7.60
CA LYS A 27 13.43 -7.60 6.58
C LYS A 27 13.45 -7.03 5.17
N LYS A 28 12.88 -5.84 4.96
CA LYS A 28 12.93 -5.16 3.66
C LYS A 28 14.37 -4.81 3.29
N ARG A 29 15.18 -4.32 4.23
CA ARG A 29 16.59 -4.01 3.99
C ARG A 29 17.38 -5.27 3.61
N ILE A 30 17.27 -6.32 4.42
CA ILE A 30 17.94 -7.61 4.17
C ILE A 30 17.55 -8.14 2.79
N TYR A 31 16.26 -8.11 2.45
CA TYR A 31 15.80 -8.52 1.13
C TYR A 31 16.50 -7.72 0.02
N TRP A 32 16.55 -6.40 0.10
CA TRP A 32 17.22 -5.59 -0.93
C TRP A 32 18.73 -5.84 -0.99
N GLU A 33 19.41 -6.01 0.15
CA GLU A 33 20.83 -6.38 0.19
C GLU A 33 21.07 -7.73 -0.49
N THR A 34 20.25 -8.74 -0.22
CA THR A 34 20.37 -10.04 -0.88
C THR A 34 20.12 -9.95 -2.38
N GLN A 35 19.16 -9.14 -2.84
CA GLN A 35 18.92 -8.94 -4.27
C GLN A 35 20.11 -8.26 -4.95
N LEU A 36 20.73 -7.27 -4.31
CA LEU A 36 21.92 -6.62 -4.83
C LEU A 36 23.09 -7.60 -4.95
N GLN A 37 23.34 -8.41 -3.92
CA GLN A 37 24.38 -9.43 -3.95
C GLN A 37 24.16 -10.47 -5.07
N ILE A 38 22.92 -10.89 -5.30
CA ILE A 38 22.59 -11.79 -6.43
C ILE A 38 22.94 -11.14 -7.76
N ILE A 39 22.55 -9.87 -7.96
CA ILE A 39 22.83 -9.12 -9.19
C ILE A 39 24.34 -8.93 -9.39
N GLU A 40 25.09 -8.59 -8.34
CA GLU A 40 26.55 -8.47 -8.38
C GLU A 40 27.22 -9.79 -8.76
N ASN A 41 26.77 -10.90 -8.17
CA ASN A 41 27.27 -12.23 -8.48
C ASN A 41 27.05 -12.61 -9.95
N HIS A 42 25.92 -12.22 -10.56
CA HIS A 42 25.70 -12.45 -12.00
C HIS A 42 26.72 -11.69 -12.87
N ILE A 43 27.10 -10.46 -12.49
CA ILE A 43 28.15 -9.71 -13.21
C ILE A 43 29.51 -10.41 -13.06
N ILE A 44 29.89 -10.77 -11.83
CA ILE A 44 31.18 -11.44 -11.53
C ILE A 44 31.31 -12.73 -12.33
N ASN A 45 30.23 -13.52 -12.40
CA ASN A 45 30.18 -14.79 -13.12
C ASN A 45 29.98 -14.63 -14.63
N LYS A 46 29.93 -13.39 -15.16
CA LYS A 46 29.67 -13.07 -16.58
C LYS A 46 28.35 -13.62 -17.11
N ASP A 47 27.37 -13.79 -16.23
CA ASP A 47 26.02 -14.27 -16.56
C ASP A 47 25.10 -13.11 -16.91
N ILE A 48 25.32 -12.55 -18.11
CA ILE A 48 24.65 -11.34 -18.59
C ILE A 48 23.13 -11.54 -18.72
N ARG A 49 22.68 -12.74 -19.09
CA ARG A 49 21.26 -13.03 -19.27
C ARG A 49 20.53 -12.93 -17.94
N ASN A 50 21.03 -13.59 -16.90
CA ASN A 50 20.36 -13.58 -15.60
C ASN A 50 20.48 -12.21 -14.92
N PHE A 51 21.59 -11.49 -15.12
CA PHE A 51 21.72 -10.09 -14.70
C PHE A 51 20.57 -9.21 -15.19
N TYR A 52 20.29 -9.20 -16.49
CA TYR A 52 19.19 -8.38 -17.04
C TYR A 52 17.81 -8.89 -16.62
N GLN A 53 17.64 -10.20 -16.41
CA GLN A 53 16.38 -10.75 -15.90
C GLN A 53 16.11 -10.28 -14.47
N GLU A 54 17.11 -10.30 -13.60
CA GLU A 54 16.97 -9.84 -12.22
C GLU A 54 16.72 -8.33 -12.14
N ILE A 55 17.37 -7.52 -12.99
CA ILE A 55 17.05 -6.09 -13.11
C ILE A 55 15.59 -5.88 -13.54
N LYS A 56 15.12 -6.64 -14.54
CA LYS A 56 13.73 -6.51 -15.04
C LYS A 56 12.71 -6.85 -13.97
N LYS A 57 12.94 -7.92 -13.18
CA LYS A 57 12.08 -8.29 -12.04
C LYS A 57 12.03 -7.18 -11.01
N ASN A 58 13.20 -6.70 -10.58
CA ASN A 58 13.31 -5.67 -9.54
C ASN A 58 12.71 -4.31 -9.96
N LYS A 59 12.73 -3.96 -11.25
CA LYS A 59 12.08 -2.75 -11.78
C LYS A 59 10.57 -2.69 -11.51
N THR A 60 9.89 -3.83 -11.46
CA THR A 60 8.43 -3.87 -11.26
C THR A 60 8.00 -3.64 -9.81
N LEU A 61 8.91 -3.86 -8.85
CA LEU A 61 8.62 -3.75 -7.41
C LEU A 61 8.40 -2.31 -6.92
N GLY A 62 8.76 -1.30 -7.72
CA GLY A 62 8.54 0.12 -7.44
C GLY A 62 7.25 0.70 -8.05
N GLN A 63 6.48 -0.10 -8.81
CA GLN A 63 5.24 0.41 -9.40
C GLN A 63 4.19 0.60 -8.32
N ARG A 64 3.70 1.85 -8.17
CA ARG A 64 2.58 2.14 -7.27
C ARG A 64 1.39 1.33 -7.72
N THR A 65 0.77 0.65 -6.77
CA THR A 65 -0.47 -0.05 -7.04
C THR A 65 -1.58 1.00 -7.14
N ASN A 66 -2.12 1.18 -8.35
CA ASN A 66 -3.19 2.14 -8.62
C ASN A 66 -4.55 1.60 -8.11
N PHE A 67 -4.66 1.23 -6.83
CA PHE A 67 -5.90 0.80 -6.22
C PHE A 67 -6.62 1.99 -5.58
N TYR A 68 -7.94 2.06 -5.76
CA TYR A 68 -8.80 3.07 -5.14
C TYR A 68 -9.65 2.43 -4.05
N ARG A 69 -9.87 3.13 -2.93
CA ARG A 69 -10.76 2.67 -1.87
C ARG A 69 -12.22 2.98 -2.22
N SER A 70 -13.06 1.96 -2.18
CA SER A 70 -14.51 2.11 -2.19
C SER A 70 -15.03 2.54 -0.81
N LYS A 71 -16.27 3.02 -0.74
CA LYS A 71 -16.95 3.43 0.51
C LYS A 71 -17.12 2.27 1.50
N GLY A 72 -17.06 1.01 1.03
CA GLY A 72 -17.11 -0.22 1.84
C GLY A 72 -15.76 -0.93 2.03
N GLU A 73 -14.66 -0.18 2.03
CA GLU A 73 -13.28 -0.69 2.25
C GLU A 73 -12.73 -1.67 1.19
N THR A 74 -13.49 -2.01 0.15
CA THR A 74 -13.02 -2.82 -0.97
C THR A 74 -12.05 -2.03 -1.86
N LEU A 75 -10.95 -2.65 -2.27
CA LEU A 75 -9.97 -2.07 -3.19
C LEU A 75 -10.39 -2.29 -4.65
N ILE A 76 -10.44 -1.22 -5.42
CA ILE A 76 -10.81 -1.22 -6.85
C ILE A 76 -9.53 -1.08 -7.69
N GLY A 77 -9.18 -2.14 -8.42
CA GLY A 77 -8.00 -2.17 -9.31
C GLY A 77 -8.32 -1.96 -10.79
N ASP A 78 -9.51 -2.37 -11.21
CA ASP A 78 -10.00 -2.27 -12.59
C ASP A 78 -10.34 -0.83 -12.99
N ILE A 79 -10.08 -0.50 -14.26
CA ILE A 79 -10.36 0.78 -14.90
C ILE A 79 -11.85 1.13 -14.83
N HIS A 80 -12.76 0.18 -15.11
CA HIS A 80 -14.20 0.47 -15.08
C HIS A 80 -14.67 0.78 -13.66
N GLY A 81 -14.22 -0.01 -12.68
CA GLY A 81 -14.48 0.27 -11.28
C GLY A 81 -14.01 1.67 -10.84
N LYS A 82 -12.85 2.12 -11.32
CA LYS A 82 -12.32 3.46 -11.02
C LYS A 82 -13.21 4.55 -11.60
N LEU A 83 -13.58 4.44 -12.87
CA LEU A 83 -14.47 5.41 -13.53
C LEU A 83 -15.82 5.48 -12.84
N ASN A 84 -16.41 4.33 -12.49
CA ASN A 84 -17.67 4.27 -11.76
C ASN A 84 -17.57 4.93 -10.37
N ARG A 85 -16.44 4.78 -9.67
CA ARG A 85 -16.21 5.47 -8.40
C ARG A 85 -16.16 6.99 -8.57
N TRP A 86 -15.51 7.48 -9.63
CA TRP A 86 -15.46 8.91 -9.98
C TRP A 86 -16.85 9.46 -10.33
N VAL A 87 -17.62 8.75 -11.16
CA VAL A 87 -18.99 9.15 -11.51
C VAL A 87 -19.86 9.25 -10.26
N LYS A 88 -19.79 8.25 -9.36
CA LYS A 88 -20.53 8.27 -8.10
C LYS A 88 -20.11 9.44 -7.21
N TYR A 89 -18.81 9.69 -7.09
CA TYR A 89 -18.27 10.81 -6.32
C TYR A 89 -18.77 12.16 -6.84
N PHE A 90 -18.66 12.41 -8.14
CA PHE A 90 -19.13 13.67 -8.72
C PHE A 90 -20.64 13.82 -8.64
N ARG A 91 -21.39 12.73 -8.76
CA ARG A 91 -22.85 12.76 -8.56
C ARG A 91 -23.22 13.15 -7.13
N GLU A 92 -22.54 12.58 -6.14
CA GLU A 92 -22.72 12.92 -4.70
C GLU A 92 -22.29 14.37 -4.41
N LEU A 93 -21.16 14.81 -4.98
CA LEU A 93 -20.61 16.15 -4.77
C LEU A 93 -21.48 17.26 -5.38
N LEU A 94 -21.99 17.04 -6.59
CA LEU A 94 -22.70 18.06 -7.35
C LEU A 94 -24.21 18.10 -7.05
N ASN A 95 -24.77 17.06 -6.42
CA ASN A 95 -26.19 16.99 -6.07
C ASN A 95 -26.39 16.82 -4.56
N PRO A 96 -26.08 17.85 -3.75
CA PRO A 96 -26.18 17.78 -2.28
C PRO A 96 -27.62 17.59 -1.76
N GLU A 97 -28.64 17.88 -2.57
CA GLU A 97 -30.06 17.66 -2.26
C GLU A 97 -30.48 16.18 -2.26
N SER A 98 -29.61 15.27 -2.72
CA SER A 98 -29.83 13.82 -2.69
C SER A 98 -29.27 13.16 -1.42
N GLY A 99 -29.62 13.71 -0.25
CA GLY A 99 -29.75 12.97 1.02
C GLY A 99 -28.61 12.03 1.47
N ALA A 100 -27.34 12.34 1.21
CA ALA A 100 -26.20 11.55 1.70
C ALA A 100 -25.13 12.42 2.37
N ASN A 101 -25.57 13.39 3.17
CA ASN A 101 -24.71 14.14 4.08
C ASN A 101 -24.46 13.35 5.36
N GLU A 102 -23.54 12.39 5.32
CA GLU A 102 -22.87 11.89 6.52
C GLU A 102 -21.36 11.78 6.26
N GLY A 103 -20.61 12.75 6.80
CA GLY A 103 -19.21 12.58 7.20
C GLY A 103 -18.19 12.26 6.10
N LEU A 104 -17.92 13.21 5.19
CA LEU A 104 -16.72 13.16 4.36
C LEU A 104 -15.48 13.54 5.20
N VAL A 105 -15.01 12.60 6.04
CA VAL A 105 -13.64 12.62 6.56
C VAL A 105 -12.74 12.14 5.42
N MET A 106 -12.14 13.09 4.71
CA MET A 106 -11.14 12.82 3.69
C MET A 106 -9.82 12.41 4.36
N ASP A 107 -9.60 11.10 4.53
CA ASP A 107 -8.26 10.57 4.84
C ASP A 107 -7.53 10.35 3.49
N PHE A 108 -7.17 11.43 2.80
CA PHE A 108 -6.29 11.43 1.63
C PHE A 108 -4.88 11.04 2.07
N LYS A 109 -4.67 9.76 2.39
CA LYS A 109 -3.34 9.17 2.28
C LYS A 109 -3.17 8.69 0.86
N LEU A 110 -2.55 9.55 0.04
CA LEU A 110 -1.78 9.08 -1.11
C LEU A 110 -0.91 7.92 -0.62
N CYS A 111 -1.12 6.74 -1.20
CA CYS A 111 -0.14 5.66 -1.16
C CYS A 111 0.90 5.89 -2.25
#